data_AF-A0A2A4PXN8-F1
#
_entry.id   AF-A0A2A4PXN8-F1
#
_cell.length_a   1.000
_cell.length_b   1.000
_cell.length_c   1.000
_cell.angle_alpha   90.00
_cell.angle_beta   90.00
_cell.angle_gamma   90.00
#
_symmetry.space_group_name_H-M   'P 1'
#
loop_
_entity.id
_entity.type
_entity.pdbx_description
1 polymer ?
#
loop_
_entity_poly.entity_id
_entity_poly.type
_entity_poly.pdbx_seq_one_letter_code
_entity_poly.pdbx_strand_id
1 'polypeptide(L)'
;MARMNLNSCPRCNGSVLDYVQPTKDSPMCIMCGWRDRTVSESVLTEVKNHLGKSFIEHTYTHSKATRGKPPMSGWEREKKRRAQMRMRPEAHRNLKASKRTLRQAQKSFCLDHHGHI
;
A
#
# COMPACT_ATOMS: atom_id res chain seq x y z
N MET A 1 -4.88 -15.23 26.11
CA MET A 1 -4.38 -16.49 25.52
C MET A 1 -5.42 -16.98 24.54
N ALA A 2 -5.04 -17.43 23.35
CA ALA A 2 -5.98 -17.98 22.38
C ALA A 2 -6.42 -19.39 22.80
N ARG A 3 -7.70 -19.73 22.57
CA ARG A 3 -8.26 -21.06 22.83
C ARG A 3 -8.33 -21.84 21.52
N MET A 4 -7.91 -23.10 21.54
CA MET A 4 -8.00 -24.00 20.37
C MET A 4 -8.98 -25.12 20.68
N ASN A 5 -10.02 -25.28 19.85
CA ASN A 5 -10.97 -26.39 19.95
C ASN A 5 -10.78 -27.34 18.75
N LEU A 6 -10.48 -28.60 19.04
CA LEU A 6 -10.33 -29.68 18.06
C LEU A 6 -11.72 -30.17 17.64
N ASN A 7 -11.93 -30.43 16.34
CA ASN A 7 -13.20 -30.91 15.76
C ASN A 7 -14.37 -29.91 15.73
N SER A 8 -14.13 -28.61 15.90
CA SER A 8 -15.19 -27.60 15.92
C SER A 8 -15.51 -26.96 14.57
N CYS A 9 -14.68 -27.15 13.54
CA CYS A 9 -14.93 -26.56 12.23
C CYS A 9 -16.08 -27.29 11.50
N PRO A 10 -17.16 -26.60 11.09
CA PRO A 10 -18.29 -27.24 10.40
C PRO A 10 -17.99 -27.66 8.96
N ARG A 11 -16.86 -27.21 8.37
CA ARG A 11 -16.47 -27.57 7.00
C ARG A 11 -15.59 -28.80 6.90
N CYS A 12 -14.67 -28.97 7.84
CA CYS A 12 -13.62 -29.99 7.74
C CYS A 12 -13.31 -30.69 9.05
N ASN A 13 -14.10 -30.44 10.11
CA ASN A 13 -13.88 -30.98 11.45
C ASN A 13 -12.44 -30.72 11.97
N GLY A 14 -11.81 -29.65 11.51
CA GLY A 14 -10.47 -29.24 11.94
C GLY A 14 -10.48 -28.35 13.18
N SER A 15 -9.27 -28.01 13.64
CA SER A 15 -9.03 -27.13 14.78
C SER A 15 -9.49 -25.70 14.49
N VAL A 16 -10.24 -25.10 15.42
CA VAL A 16 -10.65 -23.70 15.38
C VAL A 16 -9.89 -22.91 16.46
N LEU A 17 -9.27 -21.82 16.03
CA LEU A 17 -8.59 -20.85 16.88
C LEU A 17 -9.56 -19.72 17.22
N ASP A 18 -9.78 -19.51 18.51
CA ASP A 18 -10.62 -18.44 19.04
C ASP A 18 -9.79 -17.51 19.94
N TYR A 19 -9.78 -16.22 19.60
CA TYR A 19 -9.05 -15.20 20.37
C TYR A 19 -9.98 -14.62 21.43
N VAL A 20 -9.63 -14.84 22.70
CA VAL A 20 -10.43 -14.41 23.87
C VAL A 20 -10.61 -12.88 23.98
N GLN A 21 -9.90 -12.08 23.18
CA GLN A 21 -10.04 -10.60 23.21
C GLN A 21 -10.94 -10.10 22.07
N PRO A 22 -11.97 -9.25 22.33
CA PRO A 22 -13.09 -9.06 21.41
C PRO A 22 -12.82 -8.14 20.22
N THR A 23 -11.57 -7.77 19.93
CA THR A 23 -11.32 -6.70 18.97
C THR A 23 -10.55 -7.21 17.76
N LYS A 24 -11.34 -7.68 16.78
CA LYS A 24 -11.08 -7.79 15.32
C LYS A 24 -11.02 -9.18 14.72
N ASP A 25 -10.58 -10.21 15.44
CA ASP A 25 -10.36 -11.53 14.84
C ASP A 25 -11.44 -12.54 15.24
N SER A 26 -12.38 -12.76 14.31
CA SER A 26 -13.38 -13.83 14.42
C SER A 26 -12.72 -15.22 14.41
N PRO A 27 -13.30 -16.22 15.12
CA PRO A 27 -12.79 -17.59 15.18
C PRO A 27 -12.47 -18.13 13.79
N MET A 28 -11.30 -18.76 13.63
CA MET A 28 -10.88 -19.31 12.34
C MET A 28 -10.44 -20.76 12.46
N CYS A 29 -10.87 -21.60 11.52
CA CYS A 29 -10.27 -22.91 11.32
C CYS A 29 -8.88 -22.82 10.70
N ILE A 30 -7.88 -23.39 11.37
CA ILE A 30 -6.48 -23.41 10.90
C ILE A 30 -6.33 -24.26 9.63
N MET A 31 -7.16 -25.31 9.49
CA MET A 31 -7.04 -26.27 8.39
C MET A 31 -7.65 -25.78 7.07
N CYS A 32 -8.85 -25.18 7.10
CA CYS A 32 -9.57 -24.81 5.88
C CYS A 32 -9.89 -23.31 5.77
N GLY A 33 -9.44 -22.49 6.73
CA GLY A 33 -9.68 -21.04 6.74
C GLY A 33 -11.14 -20.63 6.94
N TRP A 34 -12.03 -21.55 7.35
CA TRP A 34 -13.40 -21.19 7.74
C TRP A 34 -13.36 -20.14 8.84
N ARG A 35 -14.23 -19.14 8.78
CA ARG A 35 -14.36 -18.12 9.81
C ARG A 35 -15.81 -17.99 10.24
N ASP A 36 -16.03 -17.80 11.53
CA ASP A 36 -17.34 -17.50 12.08
C ASP A 36 -17.66 -16.01 11.88
N ARG A 37 -17.96 -15.64 10.64
CA ARG A 37 -18.36 -14.27 10.30
C ARG A 37 -19.86 -14.15 10.48
N THR A 38 -20.29 -13.39 11.48
CA THR A 38 -21.66 -12.88 11.54
C THR A 38 -21.84 -11.88 10.39
N VAL A 39 -22.46 -12.32 9.31
CA VAL A 39 -22.84 -11.45 8.18
C VAL A 39 -24.13 -10.72 8.58
N SER A 40 -24.22 -9.42 8.32
CA SER A 40 -25.44 -8.66 8.62
C SER A 40 -26.62 -9.15 7.77
N GLU A 41 -27.83 -9.09 8.32
CA GLU A 41 -29.04 -9.53 7.63
C GLU A 41 -29.26 -8.79 6.30
N SER A 42 -28.85 -7.51 6.24
CA SER A 42 -28.87 -6.71 5.01
C SER A 42 -28.04 -7.35 3.89
N VAL A 43 -26.83 -7.82 4.19
CA VAL A 43 -25.92 -8.44 3.22
C VAL A 43 -26.41 -9.84 2.84
N LEU A 44 -26.95 -10.60 3.80
CA LEU A 44 -27.56 -11.91 3.50
C LEU A 44 -28.76 -11.76 2.56
N THR A 45 -29.59 -10.75 2.78
CA THR A 45 -30.74 -10.44 1.93
C THR A 45 -30.28 -10.05 0.53
N GLU A 46 -29.26 -9.19 0.42
CA GLU A 46 -28.69 -8.81 -0.87
C GLU A 46 -28.13 -10.03 -1.63
N VAL A 47 -27.34 -10.88 -0.97
CA VAL A 47 -26.79 -12.10 -1.58
C VAL A 47 -27.91 -13.03 -2.06
N LYS A 48 -28.93 -13.30 -1.23
CA LYS A 48 -30.09 -14.12 -1.62
C LYS A 48 -30.82 -13.55 -2.82
N ASN A 49 -31.00 -12.23 -2.88
CA ASN A 49 -31.64 -11.55 -4.00
C ASN A 49 -30.82 -11.61 -5.30
N HIS A 50 -29.51 -11.92 -5.22
CA HIS A 50 -28.61 -12.01 -6.37
C HIS A 50 -28.18 -13.44 -6.74
N LEU A 51 -28.40 -14.42 -5.87
CA LEU A 51 -28.14 -15.84 -6.19
C LEU A 51 -29.00 -16.28 -7.38
N GLY A 52 -28.34 -16.79 -8.43
CA GLY A 52 -28.99 -17.25 -9.66
C GLY A 52 -29.17 -16.19 -10.76
N LYS A 53 -28.79 -14.92 -10.52
CA LYS A 53 -28.75 -13.89 -11.57
C LYS A 53 -27.39 -13.94 -12.28
N SER A 54 -27.41 -13.94 -13.62
CA SER A 54 -26.19 -13.97 -14.45
C SER A 54 -25.39 -12.66 -14.43
N PHE A 55 -25.98 -11.58 -13.91
CA PHE A 55 -25.43 -10.24 -13.98
C PHE A 55 -25.56 -9.52 -12.63
N ILE A 56 -24.43 -9.11 -12.07
CA ILE A 56 -24.33 -8.22 -10.90
C ILE A 56 -23.93 -6.86 -11.45
N GLU A 57 -24.91 -5.98 -11.62
CA GLU A 57 -24.74 -4.62 -12.17
C GLU A 57 -23.78 -3.76 -11.34
N HIS A 58 -23.63 -4.09 -10.05
CA HIS A 58 -22.76 -3.38 -9.10
C HIS A 58 -21.44 -4.09 -8.82
N THR A 59 -20.92 -4.87 -9.78
CA THR A 59 -19.49 -5.18 -9.70
C THR A 59 -18.79 -3.84 -9.76
N TYR A 60 -18.12 -3.46 -8.67
CA TYR A 60 -17.10 -2.41 -8.65
C TYR A 60 -16.09 -2.78 -9.73
N THR A 61 -16.38 -2.35 -10.95
CA THR A 61 -15.40 -2.26 -11.99
C THR A 61 -14.45 -1.23 -11.42
N HIS A 62 -13.24 -1.65 -11.04
CA HIS A 62 -12.13 -0.72 -11.03
C HIS A 62 -12.22 -0.01 -12.38
N SER A 63 -12.75 1.21 -12.38
CA SER A 63 -12.77 2.09 -13.53
C SER A 63 -11.33 2.18 -13.93
N LYS A 64 -10.95 1.39 -14.95
CA LYS A 64 -9.57 0.97 -15.27
C LYS A 64 -8.56 1.96 -14.71
N ALA A 65 -8.10 1.71 -13.49
CA ALA A 65 -7.13 2.58 -12.85
C ALA A 65 -5.88 2.42 -13.69
N THR A 66 -5.64 3.41 -14.56
CA THR A 66 -4.58 3.45 -15.56
C THR A 66 -4.66 2.39 -16.67
N ARG A 67 -5.46 2.65 -17.72
CA ARG A 67 -4.81 2.61 -19.05
C ARG A 67 -3.80 3.75 -19.05
N GLY A 68 -2.63 3.49 -18.48
CA GLY A 68 -1.53 4.44 -18.45
C GLY A 68 -1.20 4.89 -19.86
N LYS A 69 -0.45 6.01 -19.96
CA LYS A 69 0.14 6.45 -21.22
C LYS A 69 0.75 5.23 -21.93
N PRO A 70 0.55 5.08 -23.25
CA PRO A 70 1.14 3.96 -23.98
C PRO A 70 2.63 3.87 -23.66
N PRO A 71 3.19 2.64 -23.62
CA PRO A 71 4.62 2.48 -23.36
C PRO A 71 5.40 3.36 -24.32
N MET A 72 6.29 4.19 -23.80
CA MET A 72 7.10 5.10 -24.61
C MET A 72 7.74 4.33 -25.76
N SER A 73 7.62 4.88 -26.97
CA SER A 73 8.32 4.38 -28.14
C SER A 73 9.83 4.33 -27.87
N GLY A 74 10.56 3.47 -28.61
CA GLY A 74 12.01 3.37 -28.48
C GLY A 74 12.70 4.73 -28.65
N TRP A 75 12.20 5.57 -29.56
CA TRP A 75 12.73 6.90 -29.80
C TRP A 75 12.45 7.90 -28.66
N GLU A 76 11.27 7.85 -28.03
CA GLU A 76 10.97 8.68 -26.87
C GLU A 76 11.81 8.32 -25.65
N ARG A 77 12.09 7.03 -25.44
CA ARG A 77 13.04 6.59 -24.40
C ARG A 77 14.43 7.14 -24.64
N GLU A 78 14.90 7.07 -25.89
CA GLU A 78 16.21 7.60 -26.29
C GLU A 78 16.30 9.11 -26.12
N LYS A 79 15.25 9.86 -26.50
CA LYS A 79 15.15 11.32 -26.28
C LYS A 79 15.24 11.67 -24.80
N LYS A 80 14.50 10.95 -23.94
CA LYS A 80 14.52 11.12 -22.48
C LYS A 80 15.90 10.81 -21.89
N ARG A 81 16.55 9.73 -22.33
CA ARG A 81 17.90 9.34 -21.92
C ARG A 81 18.92 10.44 -22.27
N ARG A 82 18.87 10.98 -23.48
CA ARG A 82 19.74 12.10 -23.92
C ARG A 82 19.51 13.36 -23.09
N ALA A 83 18.26 13.71 -22.81
CA ALA A 83 17.93 14.86 -21.97
C ALA A 83 18.49 14.72 -20.55
N GLN A 84 18.35 13.54 -19.94
CA GLN A 84 18.92 13.26 -18.62
C GLN A 84 20.45 13.35 -18.60
N MET A 85 21.12 12.85 -19.64
CA MET A 85 22.58 12.98 -19.76
C MET A 85 23.04 14.43 -19.90
N ARG A 86 22.29 15.28 -20.61
CA ARG A 86 22.58 16.72 -20.73
C ARG A 86 22.40 17.46 -19.40
N MET A 87 21.45 17.06 -18.57
CA MET A 87 21.17 17.69 -17.27
C MET A 87 22.08 17.18 -16.14
N ARG A 88 22.76 16.03 -16.30
CA ARG A 88 23.63 15.46 -15.25
C ARG A 88 24.80 16.37 -14.84
N PRO A 89 25.54 17.00 -15.78
CA PRO A 89 26.58 17.97 -15.43
C PRO A 89 26.01 19.21 -14.73
N GLU A 90 24.86 19.71 -15.17
CA GLU A 90 24.16 20.87 -14.60
C GLU A 90 23.76 20.60 -13.14
N ALA A 91 23.10 19.47 -12.89
CA ALA A 91 22.69 19.05 -11.55
C ALA A 91 23.88 18.86 -10.61
N HIS A 92 24.98 18.28 -11.12
CA HIS A 92 26.20 18.12 -10.34
C HIS A 92 26.90 19.46 -10.02
N ARG A 93 26.91 20.41 -10.97
CA ARG A 93 27.40 21.78 -10.74
C ARG A 93 26.54 22.52 -9.72
N ASN A 94 25.22 22.46 -9.85
CA ASN A 94 24.29 23.08 -8.91
C ASN A 94 24.39 22.49 -7.50
N LEU A 95 24.57 21.17 -7.38
CA LEU A 95 24.81 20.52 -6.09
C LEU A 95 26.12 20.99 -5.44
N LYS A 96 27.19 21.12 -6.22
CA LYS A 96 28.47 21.66 -5.72
C LYS A 96 28.34 23.12 -5.27
N ALA A 97 27.64 23.96 -6.05
CA ALA A 97 27.38 25.35 -5.70
C ALA A 97 26.56 25.46 -4.39
N SER A 98 25.50 24.68 -4.26
CA SER A 98 24.64 24.64 -3.06
C SER A 98 25.40 24.17 -1.81
N LYS A 99 26.27 23.15 -1.93
CA LYS A 99 27.12 22.73 -0.80
C LYS A 99 28.12 23.81 -0.39
N ARG A 100 28.63 24.60 -1.34
CA ARG A 100 29.54 25.72 -1.06
C ARG A 100 28.83 26.85 -0.33
N THR A 101 27.63 27.23 -0.76
CA THR A 101 26.83 28.27 -0.07
C THR A 101 26.44 27.84 1.34
N LEU A 102 26.04 26.58 1.53
CA LEU A 102 25.73 26.04 2.86
C LEU A 102 26.92 26.10 3.81
N ARG A 103 28.11 25.70 3.35
CA ARG A 103 29.35 25.80 4.15
C ARG A 103 29.71 27.25 4.49
N GLN A 104 29.48 28.18 3.57
CA GLN A 104 29.73 29.59 3.81
C GLN A 104 28.76 30.18 4.85
N ALA A 105 27.47 29.82 4.78
CA ALA A 105 26.46 30.22 5.76
C ALA A 105 26.72 29.61 7.15
N GLN A 106 27.16 28.35 7.21
CA GLN A 106 27.58 27.73 8.48
C GLN A 106 28.80 28.45 9.08
N LYS A 107 29.76 28.84 8.24
CA LYS A 107 30.93 29.58 8.69
C LYS A 107 30.58 30.98 9.21
N SER A 108 29.70 31.72 8.54
CA SER A 108 29.24 33.03 9.04
C SER A 108 28.48 32.88 10.35
N PHE A 109 27.56 31.91 10.44
CA PHE A 109 26.81 31.63 11.67
C PHE A 109 27.72 31.34 12.87
N CYS A 110 28.79 30.56 12.69
CA CYS A 110 29.75 30.29 13.77
C CYS A 110 30.56 31.55 14.14
N LEU A 111 30.90 32.41 13.18
CA LEU A 111 31.63 33.65 13.45
C LEU A 111 30.76 34.68 14.19
N ASP A 112 29.48 34.78 13.82
CA ASP A 112 28.53 35.70 14.44
C ASP A 112 28.18 35.30 15.88
N HIS A 113 28.21 34.00 16.21
CA HIS A 113 27.90 33.49 17.56
C HIS A 113 29.10 33.29 18.49
N HIS A 114 30.33 33.25 17.97
CA HIS A 114 31.55 33.15 18.79
C HIS A 114 32.33 34.48 18.91
N GLY A 115 31.77 35.60 18.42
CA GLY A 115 32.36 36.94 18.52
C GLY A 115 32.04 37.73 19.80
N HIS A 116 31.49 37.09 20.84
CA HIS A 116 31.31 37.69 22.16
C HIS A 116 32.11 36.89 23.20
N ILE A 117 33.42 37.16 23.27
CA ILE A 117 34.22 37.11 24.49
C ILE A 117 34.98 38.42 24.54
#